data_AF-A0A851INW8-F1
#
_entry.id   AF-A0A851INW8-F1
#
_cell.length_a   1.000
_cell.length_b   1.000
_cell.length_c   1.000
_cell.angle_alpha   90.00
_cell.angle_beta   90.00
_cell.angle_gamma   90.00
#
_symmetry.space_group_name_H-M   'P 1'
#
loop_
_entity.id
_entity.type
_entity.pdbx_description
1 polymer ?
#
loop_
_entity_poly.entity_id
_entity_poly.type
_entity_poly.pdbx_seq_one_letter_code
_entity_poly.pdbx_strand_id
1 'polypeptide(L)'
;MYKIKKLENNIKEIIDFWDPIKLLSFAPQDEYDFEIKQIKNKMLINKDIKTDELALVIQTVFKNAFGEDVYYSDENIEFDIAKKILKKCI
;
A
#
# COMPACT_ATOMS: atom_id res chain seq x y z
N MET A 1 4.24 11.41 -17.29
CA MET A 1 2.96 10.67 -17.14
C MET A 1 3.15 9.16 -16.98
N TYR A 2 3.84 8.48 -17.91
CA TYR A 2 4.04 7.01 -17.87
C TYR A 2 4.70 6.44 -16.60
N LYS A 3 5.72 7.11 -16.05
CA LYS A 3 6.41 6.64 -14.84
C LYS A 3 5.52 6.64 -13.59
N ILE A 4 4.64 7.64 -13.46
CA ILE A 4 3.72 7.76 -12.30
C ILE A 4 2.66 6.66 -12.37
N LYS A 5 2.09 6.43 -13.56
CA LYS A 5 1.11 5.36 -13.77
C LYS A 5 1.72 3.97 -13.55
N LYS A 6 2.97 3.76 -13.98
CA LYS A 6 3.71 2.52 -13.70
C LYS A 6 3.94 2.30 -12.20
N LEU A 7 4.32 3.35 -11.46
CA LEU A 7 4.48 3.28 -10.01
C LEU A 7 3.16 2.89 -9.32
N GLU A 8 2.06 3.56 -9.67
CA GLU A 8 0.73 3.27 -9.13
C GLU A 8 0.32 1.81 -9.37
N ASN A 9 0.46 1.33 -10.62
CA ASN A 9 0.15 -0.06 -10.96
C ASN A 9 1.01 -1.07 -10.19
N ASN A 10 2.30 -0.80 -10.01
CA ASN A 10 3.19 -1.69 -9.27
C ASN A 10 2.79 -1.80 -7.79
N ILE A 11 2.39 -0.68 -7.17
CA ILE A 11 1.87 -0.66 -5.79
C ILE A 11 0.56 -1.43 -5.74
N LYS A 12 -0.35 -1.16 -6.68
CA LYS A 12 -1.65 -1.83 -6.80
C LYS A 12 -1.52 -3.35 -6.84
N GLU A 13 -0.68 -3.88 -7.72
CA GLU A 13 -0.47 -5.33 -7.83
C GLU A 13 -0.01 -5.98 -6.51
N ILE A 14 0.75 -5.27 -5.68
CA ILE A 14 1.24 -5.79 -4.39
C ILE A 14 0.14 -5.70 -3.33
N ILE A 15 -0.58 -4.58 -3.27
CA ILE A 15 -1.66 -4.35 -2.32
C ILE A 15 -2.86 -5.25 -2.60
N ASP A 16 -3.29 -5.35 -3.86
CA ASP A 16 -4.41 -6.20 -4.24
C ASP A 16 -4.10 -7.68 -4.03
N PHE A 17 -2.84 -8.10 -4.19
CA PHE A 17 -2.42 -9.47 -3.86
C PHE A 17 -2.39 -9.72 -2.36
N TRP A 18 -2.00 -8.71 -1.57
CA TRP A 18 -2.00 -8.82 -0.12
C TRP A 18 -3.42 -8.85 0.45
N ASP A 19 -4.34 -8.07 -0.14
CA ASP A 19 -5.76 -7.99 0.21
C ASP A 19 -5.97 -7.88 1.74
N PRO A 20 -5.52 -6.77 2.36
CA PRO A 20 -5.32 -6.67 3.81
C PRO A 20 -6.56 -6.98 4.66
N ILE A 21 -7.75 -6.82 4.09
CA ILE A 21 -9.03 -7.09 4.76
C ILE A 21 -9.90 -8.10 3.99
N LYS A 22 -9.33 -8.82 3.02
CA LYS A 22 -10.00 -9.85 2.21
C LYS A 22 -11.26 -9.34 1.49
N LEU A 23 -11.19 -8.12 0.96
CA LEU A 23 -12.34 -7.42 0.40
C LEU A 23 -12.52 -7.71 -1.10
N LEU A 24 -11.43 -7.96 -1.83
CA LEU A 24 -11.44 -8.04 -3.29
C LEU A 24 -12.17 -9.26 -3.85
N SER A 25 -12.42 -10.29 -3.06
CA SER A 25 -13.24 -11.44 -3.50
C SER A 25 -14.72 -11.10 -3.66
N PHE A 26 -15.20 -9.99 -3.09
CA PHE A 26 -16.60 -9.57 -3.10
C PHE A 26 -16.81 -8.16 -3.65
N ALA A 27 -15.73 -7.43 -3.93
CA ALA A 27 -15.74 -6.04 -4.34
C ALA A 27 -15.09 -5.84 -5.73
N PRO A 28 -15.36 -4.71 -6.39
CA PRO A 28 -14.63 -4.29 -7.57
C PRO A 28 -13.10 -4.22 -7.35
N GLN A 29 -12.34 -4.28 -8.43
CA GLN A 29 -10.87 -4.26 -8.36
C GLN A 29 -10.29 -2.90 -7.97
N ASP A 30 -11.06 -1.81 -7.98
CA ASP A 30 -10.60 -0.46 -7.64
C ASP A 30 -10.75 -0.09 -6.15
N GLU A 31 -11.11 -1.07 -5.30
CA GLU A 31 -11.43 -0.84 -3.89
C GLU A 31 -10.31 -0.17 -3.09
N TYR A 32 -9.05 -0.48 -3.38
CA TYR A 32 -7.88 0.10 -2.68
C TYR A 32 -7.26 1.30 -3.40
N ASP A 33 -7.86 1.80 -4.47
CA ASP A 33 -7.24 2.83 -5.32
C ASP A 33 -6.99 4.14 -4.55
N PHE A 34 -7.81 4.45 -3.54
CA PHE A 34 -7.62 5.63 -2.70
C PHE A 34 -6.38 5.50 -1.81
N GLU A 35 -6.24 4.37 -1.12
CA GLU A 35 -5.10 4.03 -0.24
C GLU A 35 -3.80 3.96 -1.05
N ILE A 36 -3.85 3.31 -2.21
CA ILE A 36 -2.72 3.20 -3.15
C ILE A 36 -2.24 4.58 -3.59
N LYS A 37 -3.16 5.51 -3.89
CA LYS A 37 -2.80 6.89 -4.24
C LYS A 37 -2.10 7.62 -3.10
N GLN A 38 -2.52 7.41 -1.85
CA GLN A 38 -1.86 8.01 -0.69
C GLN A 38 -0.43 7.49 -0.50
N ILE A 39 -0.23 6.16 -0.58
CA ILE A 39 1.08 5.51 -0.50
C ILE A 39 2.00 6.03 -1.61
N LYS A 40 1.52 6.03 -2.86
CA LYS A 40 2.24 6.57 -4.02
C LYS A 40 2.66 8.02 -3.80
N ASN A 41 1.73 8.88 -3.35
CA ASN A 41 2.03 10.29 -3.12
C ASN A 41 3.12 10.47 -2.07
N LYS A 42 3.11 9.65 -1.01
CA LYS A 42 4.17 9.69 0.01
C LYS A 42 5.54 9.31 -0.57
N MET A 43 5.61 8.28 -1.41
CA MET A 43 6.85 7.89 -2.11
C MET A 43 7.34 8.94 -3.10
N LEU A 44 6.43 9.69 -3.74
CA LEU A 44 6.80 10.77 -4.65
C LEU A 44 7.37 11.99 -3.91
N ILE A 45 6.88 12.26 -2.70
CA ILE A 45 7.36 13.34 -1.83
C ILE A 45 8.71 12.97 -1.20
N ASN A 46 8.86 11.74 -0.69
CA ASN A 46 10.08 11.23 -0.08
C ASN A 46 10.72 10.13 -0.94
N LYS A 47 11.65 10.50 -1.82
CA LYS A 47 12.29 9.58 -2.77
C LYS A 47 13.23 8.56 -2.11
N ASP A 48 13.74 8.88 -0.92
CA ASP A 48 14.69 8.04 -0.17
C ASP A 48 14.03 7.34 1.02
N ILE A 49 12.70 7.26 1.01
CA ILE A 49 11.87 6.65 2.06
C ILE A 49 12.39 5.27 2.43
N LYS A 50 12.55 5.03 3.73
CA LYS A 50 13.01 3.74 4.24
C LYS A 50 11.87 2.75 4.35
N THR A 51 12.22 1.47 4.41
CA THR A 51 11.23 0.39 4.51
C THR A 51 10.34 0.56 5.72
N ASP A 52 10.90 0.88 6.89
CA ASP A 52 10.14 1.12 8.12
C ASP A 52 9.18 2.32 7.99
N GLU A 53 9.64 3.40 7.36
CA GLU A 53 8.81 4.59 7.13
C GLU A 53 7.64 4.29 6.20
N LEU A 54 7.88 3.54 5.12
CA LEU A 54 6.83 3.14 4.20
C LEU A 54 5.86 2.15 4.86
N ALA A 55 6.34 1.25 5.71
CA ALA A 55 5.50 0.32 6.47
C ALA A 55 4.53 1.08 7.38
N LEU A 56 5.01 2.08 8.12
CA LEU A 56 4.17 2.93 8.95
C LEU A 56 3.13 3.71 8.12
N VAL A 57 3.50 4.16 6.93
CA VAL A 57 2.57 4.84 6.02
C VAL A 57 1.48 3.90 5.56
N ILE A 58 1.82 2.67 5.14
CA ILE A 58 0.85 1.65 4.73
C ILE A 58 -0.10 1.35 5.89
N GLN A 59 0.44 1.04 7.06
CA GLN A 59 -0.35 0.76 8.26
C GLN A 59 -1.30 1.92 8.56
N THR A 60 -0.80 3.15 8.58
CA THR A 60 -1.61 4.33 8.90
C THR A 60 -2.71 4.56 7.87
N VAL A 61 -2.43 4.38 6.57
CA VAL A 61 -3.41 4.57 5.50
C VAL A 61 -4.56 3.57 5.63
N PHE A 62 -4.26 2.29 5.80
CA PHE A 62 -5.29 1.25 5.93
C PHE A 62 -6.05 1.34 7.25
N LYS A 63 -5.36 1.63 8.35
CA LYS A 63 -5.99 1.86 9.65
C LYS A 63 -6.95 3.04 9.64
N ASN A 64 -6.59 4.13 8.96
CA ASN A 64 -7.48 5.28 8.82
C ASN A 64 -8.68 5.01 7.89
N ALA A 65 -8.50 4.19 6.86
CA ALA A 65 -9.54 3.87 5.91
C ALA A 65 -10.60 2.91 6.49
N PHE A 66 -10.16 1.89 7.24
CA PHE A 66 -11.02 0.78 7.65
C PHE A 66 -11.25 0.69 9.17
N GLY A 67 -10.49 1.43 9.98
CA GLY A 67 -10.57 1.35 11.45
C GLY A 67 -9.77 0.18 12.03
N GLU A 68 -9.51 0.25 13.33
CA GLU A 68 -8.79 -0.79 14.10
C GLU A 68 -9.58 -2.09 14.25
N ASP A 69 -10.90 -2.01 14.12
CA ASP A 69 -11.84 -3.12 14.25
C ASP A 69 -11.92 -4.00 13.00
N VAL A 70 -11.51 -3.47 11.84
CA VAL A 70 -11.51 -4.18 10.55
C VAL A 70 -10.09 -4.47 10.08
N TYR A 71 -9.18 -3.51 10.19
CA TYR A 71 -7.80 -3.66 9.77
C TYR A 71 -6.89 -4.04 10.95
N TYR A 72 -6.47 -5.30 10.98
CA TYR A 72 -5.53 -5.82 11.97
C TYR A 72 -4.14 -5.97 11.36
N SER A 73 -3.17 -5.31 11.98
CA SER A 73 -1.76 -5.44 11.66
C SER A 73 -1.19 -6.62 12.44
N ASP A 74 -0.88 -7.72 11.77
CA ASP A 74 -0.01 -8.76 12.32
C ASP A 74 1.44 -8.25 12.34
N GLU A 75 2.21 -8.60 13.38
CA GLU A 75 3.58 -8.10 13.54
C GLU A 75 4.42 -8.34 12.27
N ASN A 76 4.86 -7.23 11.64
CA ASN A 76 5.76 -7.12 10.49
C ASN A 76 5.14 -7.27 9.08
N ILE A 77 3.84 -7.51 8.92
CA ILE A 77 3.27 -7.69 7.57
C ILE A 77 3.47 -6.45 6.69
N GLU A 78 3.26 -5.24 7.23
CA GLU A 78 3.44 -4.00 6.48
C GLU A 78 4.91 -3.74 6.13
N PHE A 79 5.85 -4.22 6.95
CA PHE A 79 7.27 -4.14 6.62
C PHE A 79 7.60 -5.00 5.40
N ASP A 80 7.08 -6.22 5.34
CA ASP A 80 7.27 -7.10 4.18
C ASP A 80 6.59 -6.54 2.92
N ILE A 81 5.40 -5.97 3.05
CA ILE A 81 4.70 -5.30 1.94
C ILE A 81 5.48 -4.07 1.47
N ALA A 82 5.95 -3.21 2.38
CA ALA A 82 6.79 -2.06 2.07
C ALA A 82 8.07 -2.49 1.34
N LYS A 83 8.73 -3.56 1.80
CA LYS A 83 9.93 -4.11 1.18
C LYS A 83 9.66 -4.60 -0.25
N LYS A 84 8.53 -5.29 -0.47
CA LYS A 84 8.09 -5.72 -1.81
C LYS A 84 7.84 -4.51 -2.73
N ILE A 85 7.18 -3.47 -2.22
CA ILE A 85 6.90 -2.24 -2.98
C ILE A 85 8.21 -1.57 -3.39
N LEU A 86 9.13 -1.33 -2.45
CA LEU A 86 10.40 -0.68 -2.75
C LEU A 86 11.22 -1.49 -3.75
N LYS A 87 11.32 -2.82 -3.58
CA LYS A 87 12.05 -3.70 -4.51
C LYS A 87 11.49 -3.69 -5.94
N LYS A 88 10.17 -3.49 -6.09
CA LYS A 88 9.50 -3.50 -7.41
C LYS A 88 9.49 -2.12 -8.08
N CYS A 89 9.53 -1.05 -7.28
CA CYS A 89 9.30 0.32 -7.76
C CYS A 89 10.55 1.18 -7.86
N ILE A 90 11.63 0.81 -7.16
CA ILE A 90 12.91 1.52 -7.09
C ILE A 90 14.01 0.58 -7.62
#